data_AF-A0A4Y2S9R6-F1
#
_entry.id   AF-A0A4Y2S9R6-F1
#
_cell.length_a   1.000
_cell.length_b   1.000
_cell.length_c   1.000
_cell.angle_alpha   90.00
_cell.angle_beta   90.00
_cell.angle_gamma   90.00
#
_symmetry.space_group_name_H-M   'P 1'
#
loop_
_entity.id
_entity.type
_entity.pdbx_description
1 polymer ?
#
loop_
_entity_poly.entity_id
_entity_poly.type
_entity_poly.pdbx_seq_one_letter_code
_entity_poly.pdbx_strand_id
1 'polypeptide(L)'
;MTPHHALSAVDRLLRDLMNSDLPFGGKVFVLGGDWRQILPVAVHANRATSIQTCLKNSPLWSTFKQFSLFRNMRTEHAEQDFADWLLHLGNGSLTNNCKLGEDIVKIREECVVRDSIVNEILDCLLLIWKICQKKLFCVPRMKIS
;
A
#
# COMPACT_ATOMS: atom_id res chain seq x y z
N MET A 1 2.03 -5.40 -6.97
CA MET A 1 2.10 -4.12 -7.71
C MET A 1 1.99 -4.38 -9.20
N THR A 2 1.16 -3.63 -9.92
CA THR A 2 0.95 -3.84 -11.37
C THR A 2 2.06 -3.17 -12.18
N PRO A 3 2.72 -3.89 -13.11
CA PRO A 3 3.78 -3.32 -13.94
C PRO A 3 3.21 -2.43 -15.05
N HIS A 4 4.01 -1.50 -15.59
CA HIS A 4 3.53 -0.54 -16.59
C HIS A 4 3.04 -1.19 -17.89
N HIS A 5 3.58 -2.36 -18.27
CA HIS A 5 3.14 -3.08 -19.46
C HIS A 5 1.70 -3.56 -19.36
N ALA A 6 1.23 -3.90 -18.17
CA ALA A 6 -0.18 -4.27 -17.96
C ALA A 6 -1.09 -3.05 -18.15
N LEU A 7 -0.67 -1.86 -17.73
CA LEU A 7 -1.40 -0.62 -18.00
C LEU A 7 -1.49 -0.35 -19.51
N SER A 8 -0.38 -0.52 -20.23
CA SER A 8 -0.34 -0.36 -21.69
C SER A 8 -1.23 -1.37 -22.42
N ALA A 9 -1.29 -2.62 -21.92
CA ALA A 9 -2.17 -3.63 -22.48
C ALA A 9 -3.65 -3.27 -22.29
N VAL A 10 -4.02 -2.74 -21.11
CA VAL A 10 -5.39 -2.27 -20.83
C VAL A 10 -5.76 -1.07 -21.69
N ASP A 11 -4.86 -0.09 -21.85
CA ASP A 11 -5.09 1.07 -22.74
C ASP A 11 -5.33 0.61 -24.18
N ARG A 12 -4.48 -0.25 -24.74
CA ARG A 12 -4.64 -0.81 -26.09
C ARG A 12 -5.97 -1.55 -26.25
N LEU A 13 -6.27 -2.46 -25.32
CA LEU A 13 -7.52 -3.21 -25.33
C LEU A 13 -8.75 -2.28 -25.35
N LEU A 14 -8.75 -1.23 -24.54
CA LEU A 14 -9.89 -0.30 -24.48
C LEU A 14 -10.00 0.57 -25.73
N ARG A 15 -8.88 0.96 -26.34
CA ARG A 15 -8.89 1.66 -27.64
C ARG A 15 -9.47 0.80 -28.74
N ASP A 16 -9.05 -0.46 -28.81
CA ASP A 16 -9.53 -1.43 -29.81
C ASP A 16 -11.04 -1.70 -29.62
N LEU A 17 -11.47 -1.95 -28.39
CA LEU A 17 -12.89 -2.21 -28.08
C LEU A 17 -13.80 -1.01 -28.34
N MET A 18 -13.30 0.20 -28.09
CA MET A 18 -14.07 1.44 -28.27
C MET A 18 -13.92 2.04 -29.67
N ASN A 19 -13.06 1.47 -30.52
CA ASN A 19 -12.67 2.03 -31.82
C ASN A 19 -12.31 3.52 -31.70
N SER A 20 -11.43 3.85 -30.74
CA SER A 20 -11.06 5.23 -30.40
C SER A 20 -9.58 5.33 -30.04
N ASP A 21 -8.89 6.32 -30.61
CA ASP A 21 -7.47 6.60 -30.31
C ASP A 21 -7.25 7.38 -29.01
N LEU A 22 -8.34 7.78 -28.33
CA LEU A 22 -8.24 8.44 -27.03
C LEU A 22 -7.65 7.49 -25.99
N PRO A 23 -6.87 7.98 -25.01
CA PRO A 23 -6.41 7.17 -23.89
C PRO A 23 -7.56 6.37 -23.25
N PHE A 24 -7.34 5.08 -23.05
CA PHE A 24 -8.31 4.12 -22.51
C PHE A 24 -9.66 4.10 -23.28
N GLY A 25 -9.64 4.37 -24.59
CA GLY A 25 -10.85 4.41 -25.42
C GLY A 25 -11.83 5.51 -25.00
N GLY A 26 -11.31 6.60 -24.42
CA GLY A 26 -12.12 7.71 -23.89
C GLY A 26 -12.83 7.41 -22.57
N LYS A 27 -12.49 6.31 -21.90
CA LYS A 27 -13.07 5.97 -20.59
C LYS A 27 -12.33 6.67 -19.45
N VAL A 28 -13.09 6.98 -18.41
CA VAL A 28 -12.51 7.44 -17.14
C VAL A 28 -11.81 6.26 -16.50
N PHE A 29 -10.50 6.40 -16.27
CA PHE A 29 -9.66 5.38 -15.67
C PHE A 29 -9.06 5.91 -14.37
N VAL A 30 -9.24 5.16 -13.27
CA VAL A 30 -8.76 5.55 -11.94
C VAL A 30 -7.78 4.51 -11.44
N LEU A 31 -6.57 4.96 -11.09
CA LEU A 31 -5.55 4.17 -10.44
C LEU A 31 -5.50 4.55 -8.96
N GLY A 32 -5.41 3.55 -8.08
CA GLY A 32 -5.21 3.73 -6.65
C GLY A 32 -4.09 2.83 -6.16
N GLY A 33 -3.30 3.31 -5.21
CA GLY A 33 -2.22 2.54 -4.61
C GLY A 33 -1.26 3.40 -3.81
N ASP A 34 -0.37 2.74 -3.09
CA ASP A 34 0.67 3.37 -2.29
C ASP A 34 2.06 2.99 -2.82
N TRP A 35 2.81 3.99 -3.29
CA TRP A 35 4.16 3.82 -3.84
C TRP A 35 5.20 3.43 -2.78
N ARG A 36 4.85 3.55 -1.49
CA ARG A 36 5.73 3.23 -0.35
C ARG A 36 5.67 1.77 0.08
N GLN A 37 4.76 0.97 -0.48
CA GLN A 37 4.56 -0.43 -0.05
C GLN A 37 5.61 -1.37 -0.66
N ILE A 38 5.44 -1.72 -1.93
CA ILE A 38 6.34 -2.67 -2.62
C ILE A 38 6.45 -2.27 -4.08
N LEU A 39 7.65 -2.40 -4.67
CA LEU A 39 7.84 -2.24 -6.11
C LEU A 39 7.27 -3.44 -6.88
N PRO A 40 7.04 -3.33 -8.21
CA PRO A 40 6.68 -4.49 -9.01
C PRO A 40 7.78 -5.54 -8.95
N VAL A 41 7.40 -6.80 -8.72
CA VAL A 41 8.34 -7.93 -8.73
C VAL A 41 8.59 -8.31 -10.19
N ALA A 42 9.86 -8.32 -10.59
CA ALA A 42 10.27 -8.81 -11.91
C ALA A 42 11.37 -9.88 -11.72
N VAL A 43 11.20 -11.02 -12.40
CA VAL A 43 12.08 -12.18 -12.26
C VAL A 43 13.47 -11.83 -12.78
N HIS A 44 14.50 -12.06 -11.98
CA HIS A 44 15.90 -11.68 -12.26
C HIS A 44 16.13 -10.20 -12.56
N ALA A 45 15.23 -9.31 -12.11
CA ALA A 45 15.36 -7.89 -12.36
C ALA A 45 16.44 -7.26 -11.48
N ASN A 46 17.30 -6.47 -12.11
CA ASN A 46 18.15 -5.55 -11.38
C ASN A 46 17.35 -4.29 -10.97
N ARG A 47 17.99 -3.40 -10.21
CA ARG A 47 17.36 -2.15 -9.73
C ARG A 47 16.81 -1.30 -10.88
N ALA A 48 17.53 -1.18 -11.99
CA ALA A 48 17.10 -0.40 -13.14
C ALA A 48 15.87 -1.02 -13.82
N THR A 49 15.85 -2.34 -14.01
CA THR A 49 14.70 -3.07 -14.56
C THR A 49 13.46 -2.92 -13.68
N SER A 50 13.64 -2.97 -12.36
CA SER A 50 12.54 -2.77 -11.40
C SER A 50 11.93 -1.37 -11.55
N ILE A 51 12.78 -0.33 -11.64
CA ILE A 51 12.35 1.05 -11.88
C ILE A 51 11.63 1.15 -13.22
N GLN A 52 12.21 0.67 -14.32
CA GLN A 52 11.59 0.71 -15.66
C GLN A 52 10.23 0.01 -15.70
N THR A 53 10.02 -1.00 -14.87
CA THR A 53 8.77 -1.75 -14.80
C THR A 53 7.68 -0.99 -14.01
N CYS A 54 8.05 0.00 -13.18
CA CYS A 54 7.10 0.82 -12.42
C CYS A 54 6.13 1.60 -13.30
N LEU A 55 4.89 1.69 -12.85
CA LEU A 55 3.83 2.50 -13.49
C LEU A 55 4.23 3.97 -13.72
N LYS A 56 5.01 4.55 -12.81
CA LYS A 56 5.52 5.93 -12.94
C LYS A 56 6.43 6.14 -14.16
N ASN A 57 7.04 5.08 -14.69
CA ASN A 57 7.84 5.12 -15.92
C ASN A 57 7.03 4.82 -17.19
N SER A 58 5.71 4.63 -17.07
CA SER A 58 4.84 4.48 -18.23
C SER A 58 4.76 5.79 -19.03
N PRO A 59 4.79 5.75 -20.37
CA PRO A 59 4.44 6.90 -21.20
C PRO A 59 3.02 7.42 -20.93
N LEU A 60 2.10 6.56 -20.47
CA LEU A 60 0.73 6.94 -20.13
C LEU A 60 0.66 7.73 -18.82
N TRP A 61 1.71 7.72 -17.99
CA TRP A 61 1.68 8.35 -16.66
C TRP A 61 1.40 9.85 -16.73
N SER A 62 1.89 10.53 -17.77
CA SER A 62 1.65 11.97 -18.00
C SER A 62 0.18 12.31 -18.25
N THR A 63 -0.65 11.33 -18.65
CA THR A 63 -2.09 11.54 -18.89
C THR A 63 -2.91 11.58 -17.60
N PHE A 64 -2.37 11.06 -16.49
CA PHE A 64 -3.09 10.97 -15.22
C PHE A 64 -3.01 12.27 -14.43
N LYS A 65 -4.16 12.70 -13.91
CA LYS A 65 -4.21 13.70 -12.83
C LYS A 65 -3.93 13.02 -11.50
N GLN A 66 -2.98 13.56 -10.74
CA GLN A 66 -2.56 12.99 -9.46
C GLN A 66 -3.36 13.59 -8.31
N PHE A 67 -3.78 12.72 -7.40
CA PHE A 67 -4.43 13.08 -6.14
C PHE A 67 -3.76 12.31 -5.01
N SER A 68 -3.61 12.97 -3.86
CA SER A 68 -3.00 12.39 -2.67
C SER A 68 -4.01 12.36 -1.54
N LEU A 69 -4.11 11.22 -0.85
CA LEU A 69 -4.84 11.08 0.39
C LEU A 69 -3.89 11.36 1.55
N PHE A 70 -4.27 12.26 2.46
CA PHE A 70 -3.41 12.70 3.56
C PHE A 70 -3.86 12.18 4.93
N ARG A 71 -5.12 11.80 5.07
CA ARG A 71 -5.68 11.34 6.34
C ARG A 71 -5.59 9.82 6.43
N ASN A 72 -4.80 9.32 7.38
CA ASN A 72 -4.85 7.91 7.76
C ASN A 72 -6.18 7.63 8.46
N MET A 73 -6.95 6.68 7.93
CA MET A 73 -8.24 6.26 8.48
C MET A 73 -8.18 4.86 9.13
N ARG A 74 -6.99 4.24 9.19
CA ARG A 74 -6.78 2.92 9.81
C ARG A 74 -6.39 3.02 11.27
N THR A 75 -5.69 4.09 11.64
CA THR A 75 -5.25 4.35 13.01
C THR A 75 -6.31 5.14 13.76
N GLU A 76 -6.51 4.83 15.03
CA GLU A 76 -7.38 5.64 15.88
C GLU A 76 -6.75 7.02 16.13
N HIS A 77 -7.57 8.00 16.53
CA HIS A 77 -7.07 9.34 16.86
C HIS A 77 -6.01 9.33 17.98
N ALA A 78 -6.04 8.32 18.87
CA ALA A 78 -5.06 8.15 19.93
C ALA A 78 -3.72 7.55 19.44
N GLU A 79 -3.66 6.99 18.23
CA GLU A 79 -2.51 6.29 17.67
C GLU A 79 -1.74 7.12 16.63
N GLN A 80 -1.86 8.46 16.68
CA GLN A 80 -1.27 9.35 15.69
C GLN A 80 0.26 9.20 15.63
N ASP A 81 0.93 9.00 16.78
CA ASP A 81 2.38 8.77 16.85
C ASP A 81 2.83 7.52 16.08
N PHE A 82 2.00 6.47 16.09
CA PHE A 82 2.24 5.24 15.35
C PHE A 82 1.98 5.45 13.85
N ALA A 83 0.91 6.18 13.51
CA ALA A 83 0.61 6.56 12.12
C ALA A 83 1.78 7.34 11.49
N ASP A 84 2.30 8.33 12.22
CA ASP A 84 3.40 9.18 11.75
C ASP A 84 4.69 8.36 11.61
N TRP A 85 4.95 7.42 12.53
CA TRP A 85 6.07 6.50 12.39
C TRP A 85 5.98 5.63 11.14
N LEU A 86 4.81 5.07 10.83
CA LEU A 86 4.59 4.30 9.61
C LEU A 86 4.81 5.15 8.35
N LEU A 87 4.44 6.43 8.40
CA LEU A 87 4.70 7.38 7.31
C LEU A 87 6.21 7.61 7.13
N HIS A 88 6.96 7.82 8.21
CA HIS A 88 8.40 7.95 8.16
C HIS A 88 9.09 6.67 7.65
N LEU A 89 8.60 5.51 8.07
CA LEU A 89 9.06 4.21 7.58
C LEU A 89 8.87 4.09 6.07
N GLY A 90 7.66 4.33 5.58
CA GLY A 90 7.35 4.24 4.15
C GLY A 90 8.09 5.28 3.29
N ASN A 91 8.46 6.42 3.87
CA ASN A 91 9.25 7.45 3.20
C ASN A 91 10.77 7.19 3.25
N GLY A 92 11.22 6.19 4.03
CA GLY A 92 12.64 5.95 4.27
C GLY A 92 13.33 7.09 5.02
N SER A 93 12.59 7.88 5.81
CA SER A 93 13.12 9.04 6.54
C SER A 93 13.34 8.80 8.02
N LEU A 94 13.23 7.55 8.47
CA LEU A 94 13.58 7.18 9.84
C LEU A 94 15.08 7.37 10.08
N THR A 95 15.42 8.21 11.05
CA THR A 95 16.81 8.41 11.46
C THR A 95 17.23 7.25 12.36
N ASN A 96 18.18 6.44 11.88
CA ASN A 96 18.78 5.38 12.68
C ASN A 96 19.75 5.99 13.71
N ASN A 97 19.28 6.15 14.95
CA ASN A 97 20.09 6.69 16.05
C ASN A 97 21.22 5.73 16.49
N CYS A 98 21.27 4.50 15.97
CA CYS A 98 22.04 3.38 16.53
C CYS A 98 23.24 2.93 15.67
N LYS A 99 23.72 3.71 14.70
CA LYS A 99 24.78 3.30 13.74
C LYS A 99 24.44 2.02 12.95
N LEU A 100 23.16 1.71 12.79
CA LEU A 100 22.68 0.61 11.94
C LEU A 100 22.88 0.98 10.47
N GLY A 101 23.08 -0.02 9.61
CA GLY A 101 23.20 0.19 8.16
C GLY A 101 21.97 0.87 7.56
N GLU A 102 22.14 1.52 6.41
CA GLU A 102 21.07 2.28 5.73
C GLU A 102 19.83 1.44 5.40
N ASP A 103 19.98 0.13 5.23
CA ASP A 103 18.92 -0.82 4.89
C ASP A 103 18.25 -1.48 6.11
N ILE A 104 18.61 -1.08 7.33
CA ILE A 104 18.09 -1.69 8.57
C ILE A 104 17.17 -0.70 9.27
N VAL A 105 15.98 -1.15 9.64
CA VAL A 105 15.02 -0.36 10.41
C VAL A 105 14.87 -0.98 11.80
N LYS A 106 14.94 -0.15 12.85
CA LYS A 106 14.55 -0.57 14.19
C LYS A 106 13.03 -0.57 14.32
N ILE A 107 12.45 -1.74 14.57
CA ILE A 107 11.04 -1.89 14.90
C ILE A 107 10.82 -1.36 16.32
N ARG A 108 9.69 -0.66 16.55
CA ARG A 108 9.34 -0.16 17.88
C ARG A 108 9.00 -1.32 18.82
N GLU A 109 9.36 -1.22 20.09
CA GLU A 109 9.16 -2.31 21.06
C GLU A 109 7.67 -2.66 21.23
N GLU A 110 6.79 -1.67 21.12
CA GLU A 110 5.33 -1.87 21.14
C GLU A 110 4.81 -2.75 20.00
N CYS A 111 5.58 -2.95 18.93
CA CYS A 111 5.24 -3.85 17.82
C CYS A 111 5.84 -5.25 17.97
N VAL A 112 6.69 -5.48 18.98
CA VAL A 112 7.42 -6.74 19.17
C VAL A 112 6.67 -7.64 20.14
N VAL A 113 6.04 -8.67 19.59
CA VAL A 113 5.45 -9.77 20.36
C VAL A 113 6.53 -10.80 20.65
N ARG A 114 6.80 -11.07 21.94
CA ARG A 114 7.85 -12.01 22.38
C ARG A 114 7.30 -13.39 22.74
N ASP A 115 6.00 -13.46 23.01
CA ASP A 115 5.29 -14.69 23.30
C ASP A 115 4.60 -15.25 22.04
N SER A 116 3.82 -16.32 22.21
CA SER A 116 3.04 -16.88 21.11
C SER A 116 2.06 -15.82 20.55
N ILE A 117 2.30 -15.38 19.31
CA ILE A 117 1.40 -14.53 18.53
C ILE A 117 -0.04 -15.04 18.59
N VAL A 118 -0.20 -16.37 18.59
CA VAL A 118 -1.50 -17.04 18.68
C VAL A 118 -2.18 -16.68 20.00
N ASN A 119 -1.48 -16.75 21.14
CA ASN A 119 -2.10 -16.48 22.45
C ASN A 119 -2.46 -15.00 22.59
N GLU A 120 -1.61 -14.08 22.15
CA GLU A 120 -1.85 -12.64 22.32
C GLU A 120 -2.96 -12.11 21.38
N ILE A 121 -3.03 -12.63 20.14
CA ILE A 121 -4.12 -12.30 19.21
C ILE A 121 -5.42 -13.02 19.61
N LEU A 122 -5.37 -14.32 19.98
CA LEU A 122 -6.58 -15.05 20.34
C LEU A 122 -7.13 -14.67 21.71
N ASP A 123 -6.32 -14.30 22.70
CA ASP A 123 -6.83 -13.82 23.99
C ASP A 123 -7.56 -12.48 23.83
N CYS A 124 -7.03 -11.57 23.01
CA CYS A 124 -7.72 -10.35 22.59
C CYS A 124 -9.00 -10.66 21.79
N LEU A 125 -8.95 -11.58 20.83
CA LEU A 125 -10.14 -11.97 20.05
C LEU A 125 -11.18 -12.71 20.90
N LEU A 126 -10.80 -13.49 21.90
CA LEU A 126 -11.71 -14.13 22.85
C LEU A 126 -12.38 -13.10 23.77
N LEU A 127 -11.65 -12.05 24.16
CA LEU A 127 -12.22 -10.91 24.88
C LEU A 127 -13.22 -10.15 23.99
N ILE A 128 -12.85 -9.86 22.73
CA ILE A 128 -13.72 -9.24 21.73
C ILE A 128 -14.93 -10.13 21.43
N TRP A 129 -14.77 -11.45 21.35
CA TRP A 129 -15.86 -12.40 21.12
C TRP A 129 -16.81 -12.42 22.32
N LYS A 130 -16.30 -12.42 23.57
CA LYS A 130 -17.10 -12.26 24.79
C LYS A 130 -17.83 -10.91 24.84
N ILE A 131 -17.25 -9.83 24.29
CA ILE A 131 -17.88 -8.50 24.19
C ILE A 131 -18.94 -8.47 23.06
N CYS A 132 -18.65 -9.07 21.90
CA CYS A 132 -19.55 -9.15 20.75
C CYS A 132 -20.77 -10.04 20.97
N GLN A 133 -20.72 -11.00 21.90
CA GLN A 133 -21.92 -11.72 22.37
C GLN A 133 -22.95 -10.78 23.02
N LYS A 134 -22.62 -9.51 23.31
CA LYS A 134 -23.58 -8.49 23.77
C LYS A 134 -24.04 -7.52 22.68
N LYS A 135 -23.41 -7.42 21.52
CA LYS A 135 -23.88 -6.61 20.36
C LYS A 135 -23.24 -7.12 19.06
N LEU A 136 -24.08 -7.61 18.16
CA LEU A 136 -23.73 -8.03 16.81
C LEU A 136 -23.37 -6.79 15.98
N PHE A 137 -22.12 -6.68 15.50
CA PHE A 137 -21.80 -5.76 14.41
C PHE A 137 -20.84 -6.38 13.40
N CYS A 138 -21.22 -6.21 12.13
CA CYS A 138 -20.66 -6.77 10.92
C CYS A 138 -19.27 -6.24 10.53
N VAL A 139 -18.47 -7.18 9.99
CA VAL A 139 -17.58 -7.13 8.80
C VAL A 139 -16.67 -5.90 8.62
N PRO A 140 -15.33 -6.06 8.58
CA PRO A 140 -14.46 -5.04 8.03
C PRO A 140 -14.47 -5.10 6.50
N ARG A 141 -15.23 -4.16 5.93
CA ARG A 141 -15.05 -3.67 4.55
C ARG A 141 -13.56 -3.41 4.28
N MET A 142 -13.05 -4.00 3.19
CA MET A 142 -11.90 -3.47 2.46
C MET A 142 -12.13 -1.97 2.21
N LYS A 143 -11.32 -1.12 2.84
CA LYS A 143 -11.19 0.29 2.46
C LYS A 143 -9.71 0.64 2.34
N ILE A 144 -9.41 1.14 1.14
CA ILE A 144 -8.11 1.29 0.52
C ILE A 144 -7.38 2.50 1.12
N SER A 145 -6.05 2.44 1.07
CA SER A 145 -5.04 3.45 1.43
C SER A 145 -5.22 4.77 0.70
#